data_AF-A0A6J7M6F9-F1
#
_entry.id   AF-A0A6J7M6F9-F1
#
_cell.length_a   1.000
_cell.length_b   1.000
_cell.length_c   1.000
_cell.angle_alpha   90.00
_cell.angle_beta   90.00
_cell.angle_gamma   90.00
#
_symmetry.space_group_name_H-M   'P 1'
#
loop_
_entity.id
_entity.type
_entity.pdbx_description
1 polymer ?
#
loop_
_entity_poly.entity_id
_entity_poly.type
_entity_poly.pdbx_seq_one_letter_code
_entity_poly.pdbx_strand_id
1 'polypeptide(L)'
;MFFDIGAGELMGLALLAMILVGPERLPKVAVEAAKLVKKLRNLTQIATAELKENLGPGFENLQPADLHPKTFVKKQLADLMDDNPVAKTKRPQARIDPDLI
;
A
#
# COMPACT_ATOMS: atom_id res chain seq x y z
N MET A 1 -26.79 -2.61 2.83
CA MET A 1 -27.57 -1.92 1.78
C MET A 1 -26.96 -2.04 0.39
N PHE A 2 -25.68 -2.45 0.21
CA PHE A 2 -25.07 -2.63 -1.12
C PHE A 2 -25.20 -4.06 -1.71
N PHE A 3 -25.76 -5.01 -0.95
CA PHE A 3 -25.85 -6.42 -1.35
C PHE A 3 -27.19 -6.81 -1.99
N ASP A 4 -28.12 -5.85 -2.11
CA ASP A 4 -29.44 -6.06 -2.73
C ASP A 4 -29.39 -5.95 -4.27
N ILE A 5 -28.20 -5.91 -4.87
CA ILE A 5 -28.03 -5.80 -6.33
C ILE A 5 -28.44 -7.12 -7.00
N GLY A 6 -29.63 -7.14 -7.59
CA GLY A 6 -30.17 -8.27 -8.33
C GLY A 6 -29.64 -8.38 -9.76
N ALA A 7 -29.94 -9.50 -10.42
CA ALA A 7 -29.55 -9.73 -11.82
C ALA A 7 -30.08 -8.63 -12.78
N GLY A 8 -31.28 -8.10 -12.51
CA GLY A 8 -31.87 -7.00 -13.28
C GLY A 8 -31.09 -5.68 -13.14
N GLU A 9 -30.63 -5.34 -11.94
CA GLU A 9 -29.85 -4.14 -11.70
C GLU A 9 -28.45 -4.23 -12.32
N LEU A 10 -27.82 -5.41 -12.29
CA LEU A 10 -26.56 -5.65 -13.01
C LEU A 10 -26.72 -5.44 -14.53
N MET A 11 -27.81 -5.94 -15.12
CA MET A 11 -28.12 -5.66 -16.53
C MET A 11 -28.35 -4.18 -16.79
N GLY A 12 -29.08 -3.48 -15.90
CA GLY A 12 -29.30 -2.05 -16.00
C GLY A 12 -27.99 -1.25 -15.98
N LEU A 13 -27.07 -1.59 -15.08
CA LEU A 13 -25.74 -0.98 -15.00
C LEU A 13 -24.89 -1.28 -16.23
N ALA A 14 -24.96 -2.51 -16.76
CA ALA A 14 -24.25 -2.87 -17.99
C ALA A 14 -24.76 -2.06 -19.19
N LEU A 15 -26.08 -1.87 -19.30
CA LEU A 15 -26.68 -1.04 -20.34
C LEU A 15 -26.29 0.43 -20.20
N LEU A 16 -26.32 0.97 -18.98
CA LEU A 16 -25.86 2.33 -18.69
C LEU A 16 -24.39 2.53 -19.04
N ALA A 17 -23.53 1.57 -18.68
CA ALA A 17 -22.11 1.60 -19.03
C ALA A 17 -21.90 1.57 -20.55
N MET A 18 -22.69 0.76 -21.28
CA MET A 18 -22.66 0.74 -22.74
C MET A 18 -23.09 2.06 -23.35
N ILE A 19 -24.08 2.75 -22.80
CA ILE A 19 -24.54 4.06 -23.29
C ILE A 19 -23.48 5.14 -23.03
N LEU A 20 -22.90 5.17 -21.83
CA LEU A 20 -21.96 6.21 -21.42
C LEU A 20 -20.60 6.08 -22.12
N VAL A 21 -20.07 4.86 -22.19
CA VAL A 21 -18.72 4.59 -22.70
C VAL A 21 -18.74 4.14 -24.17
N GLY A 22 -19.80 3.43 -24.57
CA GLY A 22 -19.92 2.76 -25.86
C GLY A 22 -19.59 1.26 -25.76
N PRO A 23 -20.37 0.37 -26.40
CA PRO A 23 -20.16 -1.08 -26.35
C PRO A 23 -18.80 -1.50 -26.91
N GLU A 24 -18.31 -0.82 -27.95
CA GLU A 24 -17.02 -1.09 -28.58
C GLU A 24 -15.82 -0.68 -27.70
N ARG A 25 -16.01 0.33 -26.84
CA ARG A 25 -14.93 0.90 -26.01
C ARG A 25 -14.84 0.23 -24.65
N LEU A 26 -15.94 -0.32 -24.14
CA LEU A 26 -16.01 -0.98 -22.83
C LEU A 26 -14.93 -2.06 -22.64
N PRO A 27 -14.77 -3.05 -23.56
CA PRO A 27 -13.75 -4.08 -23.40
C PRO A 27 -12.33 -3.49 -23.34
N LYS A 28 -12.06 -2.47 -24.15
CA LYS A 28 -10.76 -1.79 -24.18
C LYS A 28 -10.47 -1.07 -22.86
N VAL A 29 -11.43 -0.31 -22.34
CA VAL A 29 -11.30 0.40 -21.05
C VAL A 29 -11.13 -0.59 -19.90
N ALA A 30 -11.87 -1.69 -19.88
CA ALA A 30 -11.73 -2.73 -18.88
C ALA A 30 -10.31 -3.35 -18.88
N VAL A 31 -9.76 -3.64 -20.06
CA VAL A 31 -8.39 -4.16 -20.21
C VAL A 31 -7.35 -3.13 -19.75
N GLU A 32 -7.53 -1.86 -20.08
CA GLU A 32 -6.63 -0.78 -19.65
C GLU A 32 -6.64 -0.60 -18.12
N ALA A 33 -7.83 -0.62 -17.50
CA ALA A 33 -7.98 -0.59 -16.05
C ALA A 33 -7.32 -1.81 -15.38
N ALA A 34 -7.53 -3.02 -15.91
CA ALA A 34 -6.89 -4.22 -15.39
C ALA A 34 -5.36 -4.15 -15.48
N LYS A 35 -4.82 -3.63 -16.60
CA LYS A 35 -3.39 -3.39 -16.76
C LYS A 35 -2.87 -2.36 -15.76
N LEU A 36 -3.61 -1.29 -15.49
CA LEU A 36 -3.25 -0.27 -14.50
C LEU A 36 -3.18 -0.89 -13.09
N VAL A 37 -4.19 -1.65 -12.69
CA VAL A 37 -4.21 -2.35 -11.39
C VAL A 37 -3.04 -3.32 -11.26
N LYS A 38 -2.74 -4.09 -12.31
CA LYS A 38 -1.59 -5.01 -12.32
C LYS A 38 -0.27 -4.26 -12.18
N LYS A 39 -0.10 -3.14 -12.90
CA LYS A 39 1.09 -2.29 -12.78
C LYS A 39 1.23 -1.73 -11.36
N LEU A 40 0.15 -1.19 -10.80
CA LEU A 40 0.16 -0.65 -9.44
C LEU A 40 0.55 -1.72 -8.42
N ARG A 41 -0.05 -2.92 -8.50
CA ARG A 41 0.31 -4.06 -7.65
C ARG A 41 1.80 -4.41 -7.76
N ASN A 42 2.33 -4.49 -8.98
CA ASN A 42 3.75 -4.80 -9.19
C ASN A 42 4.65 -3.70 -8.61
N LEU A 43 4.31 -2.43 -8.79
CA LEU A 43 5.07 -1.30 -8.23
C LEU A 43 5.09 -1.35 -6.71
N THR A 44 3.95 -1.62 -6.06
CA THR A 44 3.89 -1.79 -4.60
C THR A 44 4.73 -2.96 -4.13
N GLN A 45 4.70 -4.09 -4.84
CA GLN A 45 5.50 -5.27 -4.50
C GLN A 45 7.01 -5.00 -4.61
N ILE A 46 7.45 -4.34 -5.68
CA ILE A 46 8.86 -3.98 -5.90
C ILE A 46 9.33 -3.01 -4.82
N ALA A 47 8.58 -1.93 -4.58
CA ALA A 47 8.93 -0.95 -3.55
C ALA A 47 9.00 -1.58 -2.16
N THR A 48 8.08 -2.50 -1.84
CA THR A 48 8.11 -3.22 -0.55
C THR A 48 9.33 -4.13 -0.45
N ALA A 49 9.71 -4.81 -1.54
CA ALA A 49 10.89 -5.66 -1.58
C ALA A 49 12.19 -4.86 -1.40
N GLU A 50 12.32 -3.72 -2.09
CA GLU A 50 13.49 -2.84 -2.01
C GLU A 50 13.64 -2.21 -0.62
N LEU A 51 12.54 -1.81 0.02
CA LEU A 51 12.54 -1.33 1.40
C LEU A 51 12.94 -2.43 2.39
N LYS A 52 12.48 -3.66 2.17
CA LYS A 52 12.86 -4.81 3.01
C LYS A 52 14.35 -5.13 2.89
N GLU A 53 14.90 -5.07 1.69
CA GLU A 53 16.30 -5.39 1.42
C GLU A 53 17.27 -4.32 1.94
N ASN A 54 16.92 -3.03 1.85
CA ASN A 54 17.82 -1.93 2.20
C ASN A 54 17.69 -1.42 3.64
N LEU A 55 16.57 -1.64 4.35
CA LEU A 55 16.34 -1.06 5.68
C LEU A 55 16.57 -2.02 6.86
N GLY A 56 16.89 -3.29 6.61
CA GLY A 56 17.32 -4.24 7.65
C GLY A 56 16.20 -4.77 8.58
N PRO A 57 16.55 -5.71 9.49
CA PRO A 57 15.60 -6.46 10.31
C PRO A 57 14.86 -5.52 11.29
N GLY A 58 13.60 -5.27 10.98
CA GLY A 58 12.74 -4.28 11.65
C GLY A 58 11.55 -3.86 10.76
N PHE A 59 11.69 -4.00 9.45
CA PHE A 59 10.64 -3.73 8.45
C PHE A 59 10.06 -4.99 7.79
N GLU A 60 10.54 -6.19 8.16
CA GLU A 60 10.12 -7.47 7.57
C GLU A 60 8.64 -7.82 7.78
N ASN A 61 7.97 -7.13 8.73
CA ASN A 61 6.59 -7.35 9.11
C ASN A 61 5.61 -6.26 8.65
N LEU A 62 6.04 -5.33 7.77
CA LEU A 62 5.12 -4.37 7.17
C LEU A 62 4.40 -5.00 5.98
N GLN A 63 3.19 -5.49 6.25
CA GLN A 63 2.28 -5.96 5.21
C GLN A 63 1.82 -4.74 4.38
N PRO A 64 1.56 -4.87 3.06
CA PRO A 64 1.03 -3.78 2.25
C PRO A 64 -0.28 -3.16 2.78
N ALA A 65 -1.01 -3.88 3.64
CA ALA A 65 -2.21 -3.42 4.33
C ALA A 65 -1.93 -2.56 5.60
N ASP A 66 -0.71 -2.59 6.14
CA ASP A 66 -0.31 -1.82 7.33
C ASP A 66 0.17 -0.39 7.02
N LEU A 67 0.19 0.01 5.74
CA LEU A 67 0.48 1.38 5.31
C LEU A 67 -0.68 2.36 5.59
N HIS A 68 -1.73 1.95 6.30
CA HIS A 68 -2.68 2.88 6.89
C HIS A 68 -2.02 3.58 8.10
N PRO A 69 -1.95 4.94 8.12
CA PRO A 69 -1.18 5.67 9.12
C PRO A 69 -1.63 5.38 10.57
N LYS A 70 -2.90 5.02 10.75
CA LYS A 70 -3.46 4.66 12.07
C LYS A 70 -2.97 3.29 12.58
N THR A 71 -2.78 2.31 11.70
CA THR A 71 -2.28 0.98 12.09
C THR A 71 -0.76 0.98 12.26
N PHE A 72 -0.02 1.75 11.45
CA PHE A 72 1.42 1.94 11.61
C PHE A 72 1.79 2.57 12.97
N VAL A 73 1.12 3.68 13.33
CA VAL A 73 1.32 4.36 14.62
C VAL A 73 0.92 3.46 15.78
N LYS A 74 -0.16 2.68 15.65
CA LYS A 74 -0.60 1.73 16.69
C LYS A 74 0.43 0.62 16.93
N LYS A 75 1.07 0.10 15.87
CA LYS A 75 2.14 -0.90 16.01
C LYS A 75 3.39 -0.31 16.65
N GLN A 76 3.81 0.89 16.23
CA GLN A 76 4.95 1.58 16.86
C GLN A 76 4.69 1.94 18.33
N LEU A 77 3.47 2.37 18.67
CA LEU A 77 3.11 2.63 20.07
C LEU A 77 3.03 1.35 20.90
N ALA A 78 2.50 0.25 20.34
CA ALA A 78 2.45 -1.04 21.03
C ALA A 78 3.86 -1.61 21.27
N ASP A 79 4.76 -1.51 20.30
CA ASP A 79 6.17 -1.92 20.44
C ASP A 79 6.94 -1.05 21.46
N LEU A 80 6.52 0.20 21.69
CA LEU A 80 7.11 1.09 22.70
C LEU A 80 6.52 0.87 24.10
N MET A 81 5.34 0.25 24.20
CA MET A 81 4.64 -0.02 25.46
C MET A 81 4.92 -1.42 26.01
N ASP A 82 5.38 -2.36 25.17
CA ASP A 82 5.83 -3.68 25.60
C ASP A 82 7.32 -3.61 25.98
N ASP A 83 7.58 -3.61 27.29
CA ASP A 83 8.84 -3.26 27.95
C ASP A 83 9.93 -4.34 27.77
N ASN A 84 10.30 -4.64 26.52
CA ASN A 84 11.42 -5.52 26.19
C ASN A 84 12.66 -4.65 25.95
N PRO A 85 13.77 -4.81 26.69
CA PRO A 85 14.93 -3.93 26.55
C PRO A 85 15.60 -4.20 25.20
N VAL A 86 15.29 -3.38 24.22
CA VAL A 86 15.98 -3.40 22.92
C VAL A 86 17.45 -3.13 23.19
N ALA A 87 18.29 -4.11 22.89
CA ALA A 87 19.73 -3.98 22.91
C ALA A 87 20.12 -2.69 22.19
N LYS A 88 20.80 -1.80 22.92
CA LYS A 88 21.22 -0.45 22.53
C LYS A 88 21.53 -0.37 21.04
N THR A 89 20.62 0.19 20.26
CA THR A 89 20.96 0.70 18.93
C THR A 89 21.99 1.80 19.16
N LYS A 90 23.24 1.56 18.78
CA LYS A 90 24.28 2.58 18.75
C LYS A 90 23.76 3.70 17.85
N ARG A 91 23.26 4.78 18.45
CA ARG A 91 23.06 6.06 17.76
C ARG A 91 24.41 6.38 17.11
N PRO A 92 24.48 6.60 15.79
CA PRO A 92 25.68 7.20 15.22
C PRO A 92 25.83 8.55 15.90
N GLN A 93 26.86 8.66 16.75
CA GLN A 93 27.29 9.95 17.28
C GLN A 93 27.67 10.76 16.05
N ALA A 94 26.87 11.79 15.75
CA ALA A 94 27.31 12.85 14.87
C ALA A 94 28.54 13.46 15.55
N ARG A 95 29.73 13.03 15.11
CA ARG A 95 30.94 13.80 15.34
C ARG A 95 30.77 15.05 14.50
N ILE A 96 30.36 16.13 15.16
CA ILE A 96 30.51 17.46 14.60
C ILE A 96 32.01 17.69 14.60
N ASP A 97 32.64 17.56 13.43
CA ASP A 97 34.05 17.86 13.27
C ASP A 97 34.24 19.35 13.58
N PRO A 98 35.04 19.72 14.60
CA PRO A 98 35.23 21.11 15.01
C PRO A 98 36.10 21.92 14.04
N ASP A 99 36.46 21.36 12.88
CA ASP A 99 37.33 22.01 11.87
C ASP A 99 36.55 22.75 10.77
N LEU A 100 35.26 23.05 11.01
CA LEU A 100 34.40 23.76 10.04
C LEU A 100 33.90 25.15 10.50
N ILE A 101 34.64 25.81 11.39
CA ILE A 101 34.42 27.23 11.75
C ILE A 101 35.73 28.02 11.56
#